data_AF-A0A2I0ICS8-F1
#
_entry.id   AF-A0A2I0ICS8-F1
#
_cell.length_a   1.000
_cell.length_b   1.000
_cell.length_c   1.000
_cell.angle_alpha   90.00
_cell.angle_beta   90.00
_cell.angle_gamma   90.00
#
_symmetry.space_group_name_H-M   'P 1'
#
loop_
_entity.id
_entity.type
_entity.pdbx_description
1 polymer ?
#
loop_
_entity_poly.entity_id
_entity_poly.type
_entity_poly.pdbx_seq_one_letter_code
_entity_poly.pdbx_strand_id
1 'polypeptide(L)'
;MRRIKIPLPPVDEKKKVIEDVDKDRRYAIDASIVRIMKSRKVLGHQQLVMECVEQLGRMFKPDFKAIKKRIEDLITRDYLERDKDNPNLFRYLA
;
A
#
# COMPACT_ATOMS: atom_id res chain seq x y z
N MET A 1 -20.37 -5.36 43.23
CA MET A 1 -19.82 -4.45 42.19
C MET A 1 -20.89 -4.15 41.17
N ARG A 2 -21.19 -2.88 40.88
CA ARG A 2 -22.22 -2.49 39.89
C ARG A 2 -21.65 -2.64 38.48
N ARG A 3 -22.34 -3.42 37.65
CA ARG A 3 -21.96 -3.70 36.26
C ARG A 3 -22.44 -2.53 35.39
N ILE A 4 -21.55 -1.61 35.02
CA ILE A 4 -21.86 -0.49 34.14
C ILE A 4 -21.91 -1.01 32.70
N LYS A 5 -23.07 -0.88 32.02
CA LYS A 5 -23.19 -1.16 30.59
C LYS A 5 -22.74 0.08 29.82
N ILE A 6 -21.55 0.01 29.22
CA ILE A 6 -21.06 1.05 28.32
C ILE A 6 -21.79 0.86 26.97
N PRO A 7 -22.50 1.89 26.46
CA PRO A 7 -23.13 1.81 25.16
C PRO A 7 -22.06 1.70 24.06
N LEU A 8 -22.26 0.79 23.11
CA LEU A 8 -21.39 0.68 21.96
C LEU A 8 -21.61 1.89 21.05
N PRO A 9 -20.54 2.45 20.45
CA PRO A 9 -20.70 3.55 19.50
C PRO A 9 -21.58 3.12 18.32
N PRO A 10 -22.35 4.06 17.72
CA PRO A 10 -23.23 3.80 16.59
C PRO A 10 -22.50 3.06 15.46
N VAL A 11 -23.22 2.15 14.80
CA VAL A 11 -22.62 1.27 13.77
C VAL A 11 -22.07 2.08 12.59
N ASP A 12 -22.66 3.23 12.29
CA ASP A 12 -22.24 4.11 11.20
C ASP A 12 -20.88 4.77 11.46
N GLU A 13 -20.57 5.14 12.71
CA GLU A 13 -19.24 5.68 13.05
C GLU A 13 -18.15 4.61 12.87
N LYS A 14 -18.45 3.36 13.22
CA LYS A 14 -17.51 2.24 13.02
C LYS A 14 -17.18 2.02 11.55
N LYS A 15 -18.17 2.10 10.66
CA LYS A 15 -17.95 1.97 9.20
C LYS A 15 -17.04 3.07 8.66
N LYS A 16 -17.28 4.32 9.06
CA LYS A 16 -16.48 5.46 8.65
C LYS A 16 -15.00 5.31 9.06
N VAL A 17 -14.75 4.89 10.30
CA VAL A 17 -13.39 4.65 10.80
C VAL A 17 -12.67 3.56 9.99
N ILE A 18 -13.36 2.47 9.64
CA ILE A 18 -12.78 1.39 8.84
C ILE A 18 -12.39 1.90 7.44
N GLU A 19 -13.27 2.67 6.79
CA GLU A 19 -13.00 3.23 5.47
C GLU A 19 -11.81 4.18 5.47
N ASP A 20 -11.66 5.00 6.52
CA ASP A 20 -10.54 5.93 6.64
C ASP A 20 -9.22 5.19 6.89
N VAL A 21 -9.22 4.15 7.72
CA VAL A 21 -8.06 3.26 7.90
C VAL A 21 -7.64 2.60 6.59
N ASP A 22 -8.61 2.16 5.78
CA ASP A 22 -8.31 1.53 4.49
C ASP A 22 -7.80 2.54 3.45
N LYS A 23 -8.22 3.82 3.52
CA LYS A 23 -7.60 4.90 2.72
C LYS A 23 -6.15 5.10 3.13
N ASP A 24 -5.88 5.21 4.43
CA ASP A 24 -4.54 5.46 4.95
C ASP A 24 -3.57 4.34 4.60
N ARG A 25 -4.04 3.08 4.67
CA ARG A 25 -3.25 1.91 4.23
C ARG A 25 -2.89 1.99 2.75
N ARG A 26 -3.81 2.43 1.88
CA ARG A 26 -3.52 2.61 0.45
C ARG A 26 -2.43 3.66 0.23
N TYR A 27 -2.52 4.80 0.92
CA TYR A 27 -1.51 5.85 0.82
C TYR A 27 -0.15 5.40 1.38
N ALA A 28 -0.13 4.62 2.46
CA ALA A 28 1.08 4.05 3.00
C ALA A 28 1.76 3.09 2.00
N ILE A 29 0.98 2.27 1.30
CA ILE A 29 1.49 1.39 0.24
C ILE A 29 2.11 2.22 -0.90
N ASP A 30 1.40 3.22 -1.41
CA ASP A 30 1.91 4.09 -2.48
C ASP A 30 3.22 4.76 -2.09
N ALA A 31 3.26 5.34 -0.89
CA ALA A 31 4.44 6.02 -0.38
C ALA A 31 5.62 5.05 -0.22
N SER A 32 5.37 3.81 0.24
CA SER A 32 6.40 2.77 0.36
C SER A 32 6.96 2.39 -1.01
N ILE A 33 6.11 2.15 -2.01
CA ILE A 33 6.52 1.79 -3.37
C ILE A 33 7.36 2.92 -3.98
N VAL A 34 6.87 4.16 -3.93
CA VAL A 34 7.59 5.33 -4.47
C VAL A 34 8.93 5.52 -3.77
N ARG A 35 9.00 5.35 -2.44
CA ARG A 35 10.26 5.47 -1.69
C ARG A 35 11.30 4.44 -2.13
N ILE A 36 10.90 3.17 -2.29
CA ILE A 36 11.77 2.08 -2.76
C ILE A 36 12.24 2.35 -4.19
N MET A 37 11.30 2.67 -5.08
CA MET A 37 11.62 2.89 -6.50
C MET A 37 12.46 4.14 -6.73
N LYS A 38 12.25 5.20 -5.95
CA LYS A 38 13.04 6.44 -6.03
C LYS A 38 14.51 6.22 -5.71
N SER A 39 14.83 5.31 -4.78
CA SER A 39 16.21 4.98 -4.39
C SER A 39 16.85 3.95 -5.33
N ARG A 40 16.13 2.91 -5.73
CA ARG A 40 16.64 1.83 -6.58
C ARG A 40 16.70 2.21 -8.06
N LYS A 41 15.85 3.13 -8.51
CA LYS A 41 15.59 3.55 -9.90
C LYS A 41 15.02 2.47 -10.81
N VAL A 42 15.49 1.23 -10.67
CA VAL A 42 15.06 0.06 -11.41
C VAL A 42 14.95 -1.12 -10.45
N LEU A 43 13.84 -1.84 -10.46
CA LEU A 43 13.64 -3.00 -9.57
C LEU A 43 12.68 -4.02 -10.17
N GLY A 44 12.94 -5.30 -9.90
CA GLY A 44 12.06 -6.39 -10.30
C GLY A 44 10.78 -6.46 -9.46
N HIS A 45 9.68 -6.96 -10.04
CA HIS A 45 8.38 -7.05 -9.39
C HIS A 45 8.43 -7.80 -8.06
N GLN A 46 9.04 -8.98 -8.03
CA GLN A 46 9.12 -9.80 -6.82
C GLN A 46 9.89 -9.09 -5.71
N GLN A 47 11.00 -8.43 -6.04
CA GLN A 47 11.81 -7.67 -5.08
C GLN A 47 11.05 -6.46 -4.56
N LEU A 48 10.40 -5.69 -5.44
CA LEU A 48 9.60 -4.53 -5.04
C LEU A 48 8.48 -4.92 -4.07
N VAL A 49 7.77 -6.01 -4.38
CA VAL A 49 6.69 -6.51 -3.53
C VAL A 49 7.22 -6.97 -2.17
N MET A 50 8.34 -7.71 -2.13
CA MET A 50 8.95 -8.15 -0.88
C MET A 50 9.42 -6.98 -0.02
N GLU A 51 10.16 -6.03 -0.58
CA GLU A 51 10.63 -4.85 0.17
C GLU A 51 9.44 -4.02 0.69
N CYS A 52 8.35 -3.93 -0.08
CA CYS A 52 7.15 -3.22 0.35
C CYS A 52 6.44 -3.93 1.52
N VAL A 53 6.34 -5.27 1.49
CA VAL A 53 5.77 -6.05 2.61
C VAL A 53 6.63 -5.92 3.85
N GLU A 54 7.95 -5.94 3.71
CA GLU A 54 8.89 -5.79 4.83
C GLU A 54 8.77 -4.41 5.50
N GLN A 55 8.74 -3.33 4.70
CA GLN A 55 8.59 -1.98 5.24
C GLN A 55 7.25 -1.75 5.94
N LEU A 56 6.15 -2.22 5.34
CA LEU A 56 4.81 -2.04 5.89
C LEU A 56 4.49 -3.00 7.04
N GLY A 57 5.16 -4.15 7.12
CA GLY A 57 4.94 -5.19 8.12
C GLY A 57 5.06 -4.72 9.57
N ARG A 58 5.75 -3.60 9.82
CA ARG A 58 5.83 -2.95 11.13
C ARG A 58 4.53 -2.27 11.56
N MET A 59 3.68 -1.88 10.60
CA MET A 59 2.42 -1.16 10.84
C MET A 59 1.20 -2.05 10.61
N PHE A 60 1.19 -2.81 9.52
CA PHE A 60 0.10 -3.73 9.18
C PHE A 60 0.59 -4.81 8.21
N LYS A 61 -0.20 -5.87 8.02
CA LYS A 61 0.07 -6.89 7.00
C LYS A 61 -0.63 -6.49 5.70
N PRO A 62 0.06 -5.91 4.71
CA PRO A 62 -0.55 -5.61 3.41
C PRO A 62 -0.89 -6.89 2.65
N ASP A 63 -2.00 -6.88 1.93
CA ASP A 63 -2.31 -7.93 0.96
C ASP A 63 -1.48 -7.72 -0.32
N PHE A 64 -0.86 -8.79 -0.82
CA PHE A 64 -0.17 -8.81 -2.11
C PHE A 64 -1.04 -8.28 -3.24
N LYS A 65 -2.35 -8.57 -3.23
CA LYS A 65 -3.28 -8.06 -4.25
C LYS A 65 -3.41 -6.53 -4.20
N ALA A 66 -3.39 -5.96 -2.99
CA ALA A 66 -3.43 -4.50 -2.82
C ALA A 66 -2.16 -3.85 -3.35
N ILE A 67 -0.98 -4.40 -3.03
CA ILE A 67 0.31 -3.89 -3.55
C ILE A 67 0.34 -3.93 -5.07
N LYS A 68 -0.05 -5.05 -5.69
CA LYS A 68 -0.11 -5.19 -7.15
C LYS A 68 -1.00 -4.14 -7.79
N LYS A 69 -2.21 -3.94 -7.25
CA LYS A 69 -3.13 -2.90 -7.74
C LYS A 69 -2.49 -1.51 -7.66
N ARG A 70 -1.80 -1.21 -6.56
CA ARG A 70 -1.13 0.08 -6.38
C ARG A 70 0.04 0.30 -7.32
N ILE A 71 0.80 -0.73 -7.67
CA ILE A 71 1.83 -0.64 -8.71
C ILE A 71 1.23 -0.23 -10.05
N GLU A 72 0.12 -0.85 -10.48
CA GLU A 72 -0.55 -0.48 -11.73
C GLU A 72 -1.11 0.95 -11.70
N ASP A 73 -1.68 1.36 -10.57
CA ASP A 73 -2.17 2.73 -10.39
C ASP A 73 -1.02 3.76 -10.44
N LEU A 74 0.17 3.42 -9.94
CA LEU A 74 1.37 4.26 -10.02
C LEU A 74 1.98 4.31 -11.42
N ILE A 75 1.83 3.24 -12.22
CA ILE A 75 2.21 3.25 -13.64
C ILE A 75 1.27 4.18 -14.42
N THR A 76 -0.03 4.09 -14.18
CA THR A 76 -1.05 4.93 -14.84
C THR A 76 -0.88 6.42 -14.50
N ARG A 77 -0.25 6.73 -13.36
CA ARG A 77 0.05 8.09 -12.91
C ARG A 77 1.47 8.54 -13.29
N ASP A 78 2.16 7.81 -14.16
CA ASP A 78 3.51 8.11 -14.66
C ASP A 78 4.58 8.21 -13.56
N TYR A 79 4.40 7.57 -12.41
CA TYR A 79 5.47 7.44 -11.40
C TYR A 79 6.43 6.30 -11.74
N LEU A 80 5.91 5.26 -12.39
CA LEU A 80 6.62 4.05 -12.75
C LEU A 80 6.38 3.69 -14.22
N GLU A 81 7.36 3.08 -14.87
CA GLU A 81 7.22 2.48 -16.19
C GLU A 81 7.55 0.99 -16.11
N ARG A 82 6.91 0.16 -16.95
CA ARG A 82 7.40 -1.18 -17.22
C ARG A 82 8.50 -1.11 -18.27
N ASP A 83 9.55 -1.89 -18.06
CA ASP A 83 10.60 -2.02 -19.05
C ASP A 83 10.05 -2.62 -20.36
N LYS A 84 10.58 -2.13 -21.49
CA LYS A 84 10.14 -2.54 -22.83
C LYS A 84 10.52 -3.97 -23.16
N ASP A 85 11.66 -4.42 -22.63
CA ASP A 85 12.23 -5.74 -22.90
C ASP A 85 11.81 -6.76 -21.84
N ASN A 86 11.56 -6.30 -20.60
CA ASN A 86 11.17 -7.17 -19.50
C ASN A 86 9.99 -6.62 -18.67
N PRO A 87 8.76 -7.13 -18.87
CA PRO A 87 7.57 -6.71 -18.12
C PRO A 87 7.64 -6.89 -16.60
N ASN A 88 8.58 -7.71 -16.10
CA ASN A 88 8.79 -7.92 -14.66
C ASN A 88 9.70 -6.85 -14.02
N LEU A 89 10.23 -5.92 -14.80
CA LEU A 89 11.12 -4.86 -14.35
C LEU A 89 10.40 -3.52 -14.40
N PHE A 90 10.48 -2.77 -13.30
CA PHE A 90 9.91 -1.42 -13.22
C PHE A 90 11.01 -0.37 -13.18
N ARG A 91 10.76 0.78 -13.77
CA ARG A 91 11.63 1.96 -13.76
C ARG A 91 10.90 3.13 -13.10
N TYR A 92 11.62 3.92 -12.31
CA TYR A 92 11.07 5.13 -11.69
C TYR A 92 11.20 6.33 -12.62
N LEU A 93 10.12 7.08 -12.83
CA LEU A 93 10.04 8.17 -13.80
C LEU A 93 10.08 9.58 -13.19
N ALA A 94 9.75 9.74 -11.91
CA ALA A 94 9.59 11.04 -11.23
C ALA A 94 10.78 11.42 -10.32
#